data_AF-R5EHS3-F1
#
_entry.id   AF-R5EHS3-F1
#
_cell.length_a   1.000
_cell.length_b   1.000
_cell.length_c   1.000
_cell.angle_alpha   90.00
_cell.angle_beta   90.00
_cell.angle_gamma   90.00
#
_symmetry.space_group_name_H-M   'P 1'
#
loop_
_entity.id
_entity.type
_entity.pdbx_description
1 polymer ?
#
loop_
_entity_poly.entity_id
_entity_poly.type
_entity_poly.pdbx_seq_one_letter_code
_entity_poly.pdbx_strand_id
1 'polypeptide(L)'
;MTLQEIIRRITEAENSLCNELKKDDLGFSADYLSYTQKLLQELEKIKPTLSSEELETAKEFASAYAEHIKSQIKELAVERAKVGDEYRKVKARHNISNKYVSFKKFAENLK
;
A
#
# COMPACT_ATOMS: atom_id res chain seq x y z
N MET A 1 -12.09 12.64 -21.45
CA MET A 1 -13.00 12.26 -20.35
C MET A 1 -13.47 13.51 -19.65
N THR A 2 -14.68 13.50 -19.09
CA THR A 2 -15.17 14.59 -18.25
C THR A 2 -14.52 14.52 -16.86
N LEU A 3 -14.56 15.61 -16.11
CA LEU A 3 -14.06 15.65 -14.72
C LEU A 3 -14.67 14.54 -13.86
N GLN A 4 -16.00 14.39 -13.91
CA GLN A 4 -16.74 13.39 -13.14
C GLN A 4 -16.31 11.96 -13.48
N GLU A 5 -16.06 11.67 -14.75
CA GLU A 5 -15.60 10.37 -15.22
C GLU A 5 -14.21 10.04 -14.65
N ILE A 6 -13.29 11.02 -14.64
CA ILE A 6 -11.93 10.85 -14.09
C ILE A 6 -12.00 10.63 -12.58
N ILE A 7 -12.74 11.46 -11.84
CA ILE A 7 -12.92 11.33 -10.38
C ILE A 7 -13.50 9.95 -10.02
N ARG A 8 -14.53 9.51 -10.74
CA ARG A 8 -15.14 8.18 -10.53
C ARG A 8 -14.10 7.07 -10.71
N ARG A 9 -13.33 7.13 -11.81
CA ARG A 9 -12.32 6.11 -12.11
C ARG A 9 -11.17 6.10 -11.11
N ILE A 10 -10.73 7.27 -10.62
CA ILE A 10 -9.71 7.34 -9.56
C ILE A 10 -10.25 6.66 -8.30
N THR A 11 -11.48 6.99 -7.91
CA THR A 11 -12.11 6.42 -6.71
C THR A 11 -12.26 4.90 -6.82
N GLU A 12 -12.67 4.38 -7.97
CA GLU A 12 -12.75 2.94 -8.23
C GLU A 12 -11.39 2.25 -8.18
N ALA A 13 -10.38 2.83 -8.84
CA ALA A 13 -9.02 2.30 -8.84
C ALA A 13 -8.41 2.29 -7.43
N GLU A 14 -8.65 3.33 -6.64
CA GLU A 14 -8.18 3.44 -5.26
C GLU A 14 -8.85 2.42 -4.34
N ASN A 15 -10.16 2.19 -4.50
CA ASN A 15 -10.88 1.15 -3.77
C ASN A 15 -10.36 -0.24 -4.12
N SER A 16 -10.09 -0.51 -5.39
CA SER A 16 -9.47 -1.75 -5.83
C SER A 16 -8.06 -1.92 -5.25
N LEU A 17 -7.23 -0.87 -5.29
CA LEU A 17 -5.91 -0.85 -4.67
C LEU A 17 -5.98 -1.24 -3.18
N CYS A 18 -6.87 -0.60 -2.43
CA CYS A 18 -7.09 -0.91 -1.01
C CYS A 18 -7.49 -2.37 -0.79
N ASN A 19 -8.36 -2.90 -1.65
CA ASN A 19 -8.83 -4.29 -1.53
C ASN A 19 -7.74 -5.30 -1.84
N GLU A 20 -6.89 -5.05 -2.84
CA GLU A 20 -5.78 -5.95 -3.17
C GLU A 20 -4.66 -5.87 -2.13
N LEU A 21 -4.38 -4.69 -1.57
CA LEU A 21 -3.45 -4.54 -0.45
C LEU A 21 -3.91 -5.35 0.79
N LYS A 22 -5.21 -5.39 1.09
CA LYS A 22 -5.76 -6.22 2.18
C LYS A 22 -5.61 -7.72 1.94
N LYS A 23 -5.52 -8.14 0.68
CA LYS A 23 -5.31 -9.54 0.29
C LYS A 23 -3.82 -9.90 0.18
N ASP A 24 -2.92 -8.95 0.43
CA ASP A 24 -1.46 -9.07 0.23
C ASP A 24 -1.09 -9.38 -1.24
N ASP A 25 -1.94 -8.99 -2.20
CA ASP A 25 -1.64 -9.13 -3.62
C ASP A 25 -0.88 -7.91 -4.13
N LEU A 26 0.45 -8.01 -4.05
CA LEU A 26 1.37 -6.94 -4.42
C LEU A 26 1.43 -6.67 -5.93
N GLY A 27 1.04 -7.66 -6.76
CA GLY A 27 1.03 -7.53 -8.21
C GLY A 27 -0.11 -6.63 -8.68
N PHE A 28 -1.35 -6.99 -8.32
CA PHE A 28 -2.52 -6.22 -8.72
C PHE A 28 -2.55 -4.84 -8.05
N SER A 29 -2.07 -4.71 -6.82
CA SER A 29 -1.95 -3.39 -6.18
C SER A 29 -0.98 -2.46 -6.93
N ALA A 30 0.14 -2.96 -7.46
CA ALA A 30 1.04 -2.15 -8.29
C ALA A 30 0.35 -1.68 -9.59
N ASP A 31 -0.46 -2.54 -10.21
CA ASP A 31 -1.21 -2.21 -11.43
C ASP A 31 -2.26 -1.12 -11.16
N TYR A 32 -3.05 -1.25 -10.08
CA TYR A 32 -4.03 -0.22 -9.71
C TYR A 32 -3.37 1.10 -9.33
N LEU A 33 -2.22 1.07 -8.65
CA LEU A 33 -1.45 2.29 -8.35
C LEU A 33 -1.00 3.00 -9.64
N SER A 34 -0.44 2.26 -10.60
CA SER A 34 -0.04 2.78 -11.91
C SER A 34 -1.23 3.36 -12.67
N TYR A 35 -2.38 2.70 -12.60
CA TYR A 35 -3.61 3.18 -13.23
C TYR A 35 -4.12 4.47 -12.58
N THR A 36 -4.16 4.56 -11.25
CA THR A 36 -4.53 5.78 -10.53
C THR A 36 -3.62 6.94 -10.87
N GLN A 37 -2.30 6.72 -10.97
CA GLN A 37 -1.34 7.76 -11.38
C GLN A 37 -1.63 8.30 -12.79
N LYS A 38 -1.99 7.43 -13.75
CA LYS A 38 -2.38 7.85 -15.10
C LYS A 38 -3.63 8.72 -15.08
N LEU A 39 -4.64 8.34 -14.30
CA LEU A 39 -5.87 9.12 -14.17
C LEU A 39 -5.62 10.49 -13.51
N LEU A 40 -4.71 10.59 -12.54
CA LEU A 40 -4.30 11.88 -11.95
C LEU A 40 -3.60 12.78 -12.98
N GLN A 41 -2.77 12.22 -13.85
CA GLN A 41 -2.17 12.98 -14.96
C GLN A 41 -3.22 13.44 -15.97
N GLU A 42 -4.26 12.66 -16.21
CA GLU A 42 -5.38 13.07 -17.07
C GLU A 42 -6.21 14.18 -16.43
N LEU A 43 -6.43 14.14 -15.11
CA LEU A 43 -7.07 15.22 -14.36
C LEU A 43 -6.30 16.54 -14.53
N GLU A 44 -4.97 16.49 -14.43
CA GLU A 44 -4.11 17.66 -14.63
C GLU A 44 -4.19 18.21 -16.06
N LYS A 45 -4.24 17.33 -17.07
CA LYS A 45 -4.36 17.73 -18.48
C LYS A 45 -5.68 18.44 -18.80
N ILE A 46 -6.79 18.03 -18.18
CA ILE A 46 -8.09 18.65 -18.45
C ILE A 46 -8.31 19.92 -17.62
N LYS A 47 -7.48 20.20 -16.61
CA LYS A 47 -7.60 21.39 -15.75
C LYS A 47 -7.81 22.72 -16.51
N PRO A 48 -7.11 23.01 -17.63
CA PRO A 48 -7.30 24.27 -18.37
C PRO A 48 -8.65 24.38 -19.07
N THR A 49 -9.34 23.25 -19.28
CA THR A 49 -10.63 23.19 -19.99
C THR A 49 -11.82 23.20 -19.04
N LEU A 50 -11.59 23.20 -17.73
CA LEU A 50 -12.64 23.17 -16.72
C LEU A 50 -13.27 24.55 -16.52
N SER A 51 -14.58 24.56 -16.30
CA SER A 51 -15.31 25.72 -15.79
C SER A 51 -14.91 26.05 -14.34
N SER A 52 -15.28 27.23 -13.84
CA SER A 52 -15.01 27.63 -12.45
C SER A 52 -15.63 26.67 -11.42
N GLU A 53 -16.82 26.14 -11.69
CA GLU A 53 -17.50 25.18 -10.83
C GLU A 53 -16.77 23.83 -10.81
N GLU A 54 -16.39 23.33 -12.00
CA GLU A 54 -15.60 22.10 -12.12
C GLU A 54 -14.21 22.22 -11.49
N LEU A 55 -13.57 23.40 -11.58
CA LEU A 55 -12.31 23.65 -10.90
C LEU A 55 -12.44 23.55 -9.38
N GLU A 56 -13.56 24.01 -8.81
CA GLU A 56 -13.81 23.89 -7.38
C GLU A 56 -14.03 22.44 -6.97
N THR A 57 -14.86 21.71 -7.72
CA THR A 57 -15.03 20.25 -7.53
C THR A 57 -13.70 19.49 -7.62
N ALA A 58 -12.84 19.84 -8.57
CA ALA A 58 -11.54 19.20 -8.74
C ALA A 58 -10.60 19.47 -7.55
N LYS A 59 -10.65 20.67 -6.95
CA LYS A 59 -9.86 21.02 -5.75
C LYS A 59 -10.36 20.31 -4.50
N GLU A 60 -11.69 20.25 -4.31
CA GLU A 60 -12.31 19.53 -3.21
C GLU A 60 -11.91 18.05 -3.27
N PHE A 61 -12.03 17.45 -4.45
CA PHE A 61 -11.59 16.08 -4.70
C PHE A 61 -10.10 15.90 -4.40
N ALA A 62 -9.22 16.77 -4.93
CA ALA A 62 -7.77 16.65 -4.72
C ALA A 62 -7.39 16.76 -3.23
N SER A 63 -8.08 17.64 -2.48
CA SER A 63 -7.87 17.82 -1.05
C SER A 63 -8.29 16.58 -0.27
N ALA A 64 -9.47 16.03 -0.56
CA ALA A 64 -9.96 14.80 0.06
C ALA A 64 -9.05 13.60 -0.27
N TYR A 65 -8.62 13.49 -1.52
CA TYR A 65 -7.72 12.43 -1.98
C TYR A 65 -6.34 12.50 -1.31
N ALA A 66 -5.79 13.71 -1.10
CA ALA A 66 -4.54 13.88 -0.38
C ALA A 66 -4.63 13.43 1.09
N GLU A 67 -5.73 13.73 1.78
CA GLU A 67 -5.96 13.25 3.15
C GLU A 67 -6.15 11.73 3.20
N HIS A 68 -6.82 11.16 2.20
CA HIS A 68 -6.95 9.71 2.06
C HIS A 68 -5.58 9.01 1.96
N ILE A 69 -4.69 9.48 1.07
CA ILE A 69 -3.33 8.96 0.93
C ILE A 69 -2.55 9.07 2.25
N LYS A 70 -2.66 10.20 2.95
CA LYS A 70 -2.00 10.36 4.26
C LYS A 70 -2.47 9.32 5.28
N SER A 71 -3.75 8.97 5.26
CA SER A 71 -4.29 7.90 6.13
C SER A 71 -3.71 6.54 5.77
N GLN A 72 -3.72 6.18 4.47
CA GLN A 72 -3.19 4.89 4.00
C GLN A 72 -1.70 4.73 4.33
N ILE A 73 -0.90 5.79 4.18
CA ILE A 73 0.53 5.76 4.52
C ILE A 73 0.73 5.45 6.01
N LYS A 74 -0.10 6.01 6.89
CA LYS A 74 -0.04 5.72 8.33
C LYS A 74 -0.38 4.26 8.62
N GLU A 75 -1.41 3.72 7.98
CA GLU A 75 -1.81 2.32 8.11
C GLU A 75 -0.71 1.37 7.63
N LEU A 76 -0.12 1.63 6.46
CA LEU A 76 0.99 0.85 5.91
C LEU A 76 2.24 0.89 6.81
N ALA A 77 2.53 2.04 7.44
CA ALA A 77 3.64 2.15 8.38
C ALA A 77 3.42 1.27 9.62
N VAL A 78 2.19 1.20 10.13
CA VAL A 78 1.83 0.31 11.25
C VAL A 78 1.99 -1.16 10.84
N GLU A 79 1.50 -1.54 9.66
CA GLU A 79 1.59 -2.94 9.19
C GLU A 79 3.05 -3.36 8.96
N ARG A 80 3.86 -2.49 8.35
CA ARG A 80 5.31 -2.71 8.18
C ARG A 80 6.01 -2.93 9.51
N ALA A 81 5.62 -2.20 10.56
CA ALA A 81 6.19 -2.38 11.90
C ALA A 81 5.87 -3.78 12.47
N LYS A 82 4.62 -4.25 12.32
CA LYS A 82 4.21 -5.59 12.76
C LYS A 82 5.00 -6.69 12.05
N VAL A 83 5.13 -6.61 10.72
CA VAL A 83 5.93 -7.57 9.93
C VAL A 83 7.39 -7.59 10.42
N GLY A 84 7.96 -6.41 10.73
CA GLY A 84 9.30 -6.32 11.31
C GLY A 84 9.45 -7.00 12.68
N ASP A 85 8.43 -6.90 13.53
CA ASP A 85 8.39 -7.60 14.83
C ASP A 85 8.27 -9.11 14.66
N GLU A 86 7.43 -9.58 13.75
CA GLU A 86 7.29 -11.00 13.44
C GLU A 86 8.59 -11.59 12.89
N TYR A 87 9.25 -10.89 11.97
CA TYR A 87 10.56 -11.28 11.47
C TYR A 87 11.59 -11.45 12.59
N ARG A 88 11.67 -10.49 13.54
CA ARG A 88 12.56 -10.58 14.70
C ARG A 88 12.24 -11.81 15.57
N LYS A 89 10.96 -12.08 15.81
CA LYS A 89 10.52 -13.27 16.58
C LYS A 89 10.91 -14.57 15.89
N VAL A 90 10.70 -14.69 14.58
CA VAL A 90 11.07 -15.88 13.80
C VAL A 90 12.59 -16.08 13.82
N LYS A 91 13.37 -15.03 13.60
CA LYS A 91 14.84 -15.08 13.66
C LYS A 91 15.35 -15.54 15.03
N ALA A 92 14.76 -15.04 16.12
CA ALA A 92 15.10 -15.47 17.47
C ALA A 92 14.82 -16.96 17.70
N ARG A 93 13.64 -17.46 17.28
CA ARG A 93 13.31 -18.89 17.36
C ARG A 93 14.26 -19.76 16.54
N HIS A 94 14.62 -19.32 15.34
CA HIS A 94 15.56 -20.03 14.49
C HIS A 94 16.95 -20.13 15.16
N ASN A 95 17.43 -19.05 15.76
CA ASN A 95 18.70 -19.06 16.51
C ASN A 95 18.67 -20.02 17.71
N ILE A 96 17.56 -20.06 18.45
CA ILE A 96 17.40 -21.01 19.57
C ILE A 96 17.41 -22.46 19.06
N SER A 97 16.68 -22.74 17.98
CA SER A 97 16.65 -24.06 17.35
C SER A 97 18.04 -24.52 16.93
N ASN A 98 18.80 -23.65 16.26
CA ASN A 98 20.17 -23.95 15.82
C ASN A 98 21.10 -24.25 17.00
N LYS A 99 21.00 -23.48 18.09
CA LYS A 99 21.76 -23.74 19.33
C LYS A 99 21.40 -25.10 19.93
N TYR A 100 20.11 -25.44 19.97
CA TYR A 100 19.65 -26.74 20.48
C TYR A 100 20.18 -27.91 19.64
N VAL A 101 20.12 -27.81 18.32
CA VAL A 101 20.69 -28.81 17.40
C VAL A 101 22.20 -28.97 17.60
N SER A 102 22.93 -27.86 17.74
CA SER A 102 24.37 -27.87 18.02
C SER A 102 24.68 -28.56 19.36
N PHE A 103 23.93 -28.25 20.41
CA PHE A 103 24.09 -28.87 21.72
C PHE A 103 23.82 -30.38 21.68
N LYS A 104 22.75 -30.80 20.99
CA LYS A 104 22.41 -32.22 20.83
C LYS A 104 23.54 -33.00 20.16
N LYS A 105 24.09 -32.49 19.04
CA LYS A 105 25.24 -33.11 18.36
C LYS A 105 26.47 -33.23 19.25
N PHE A 106 26.76 -32.19 20.03
CA PHE A 106 27.87 -32.22 20.99
C PHE A 106 27.66 -33.29 22.08
N ALA A 107 26.44 -33.39 22.63
CA ALA A 107 26.10 -34.39 23.64
C ALA A 107 26.14 -35.83 23.09
N GLU A 108 25.78 -36.05 21.82
CA GLU A 108 25.88 -37.36 21.16
C GLU A 108 27.34 -37.78 20.95
N ASN A 109 28.26 -36.86 20.67
CA ASN A 109 29.69 -37.13 20.49
C ASN A 109 30.46 -37.35 21.81
N LEU A 110 29.84 -37.11 22.96
CA LEU A 110 30.42 -37.36 24.30
C LEU A 110 30.05 -38.75 24.86
N LYS A 111 29.21 -39.50 24.17
CA LYS A 111 28.88 -40.91 24.47
C LYS A 111 29.79 -41.84 23.69
#